data_AF-A0A524EBQ4-F1
#
_entry.id   AF-A0A524EBQ4-F1
#
_cell.length_a   1.000
_cell.length_b   1.000
_cell.length_c   1.000
_cell.angle_alpha   90.00
_cell.angle_beta   90.00
_cell.angle_gamma   90.00
#
_symmetry.space_group_name_H-M   'P 1'
#
loop_
_entity.id
_entity.type
_entity.pdbx_description
1 polymer ?
#
loop_
_entity_poly.entity_id
_entity_poly.type
_entity_poly.pdbx_seq_one_letter_code
_entity_poly.pdbx_strand_id
1 'polypeptide(L)'
;MSNVLYVCLGVGAGAIIIVVVVTLLRNKKKRSKNPIALRAENMIVMLNQRILSINSRIDVLDKQITTLLAAEEKEDLSLLKEGIDLNSIPSQVELVKNDINSYIADIKDLKEYKEELESFLNVKGEKDWKKLEELLEFVKEKFQYRYT
;
A
#
# COMPACT_ATOMS: atom_id res chain seq x y z
N MET A 1 -27.65 -45.29 -0.96
CA MET A 1 -27.04 -44.03 -1.44
C MET A 1 -27.30 -42.97 -0.37
N SER A 2 -26.57 -42.85 0.73
CA SER A 2 -25.17 -42.39 0.93
C SER A 2 -24.82 -41.13 0.13
N ASN A 3 -25.12 -39.96 0.70
CA ASN A 3 -24.52 -38.66 0.36
C ASN A 3 -24.63 -37.61 1.50
N VAL A 4 -25.22 -37.96 2.65
CA VAL A 4 -25.39 -37.02 3.78
C VAL A 4 -24.21 -37.03 4.76
N LEU A 5 -23.32 -38.04 4.70
CA LEU A 5 -22.21 -38.16 5.65
C LEU A 5 -20.94 -37.35 5.27
N TYR A 6 -20.89 -36.74 4.08
CA TYR A 6 -19.69 -36.03 3.60
C TYR A 6 -19.74 -34.51 3.70
N VAL A 7 -20.89 -33.92 4.06
CA VAL A 7 -21.04 -32.46 4.13
C VAL A 7 -20.62 -31.88 5.49
N CYS A 8 -20.51 -32.70 6.54
CA CYS A 8 -20.15 -32.22 7.89
C CYS A 8 -18.65 -32.26 8.23
N LEU A 9 -17.79 -32.85 7.39
CA LEU A 9 -16.34 -32.83 7.60
C LEU A 9 -15.64 -31.61 6.98
N GLY A 10 -16.30 -30.92 6.04
CA GLY A 10 -15.69 -29.78 5.32
C GLY A 10 -15.72 -28.44 6.04
N VAL A 11 -16.63 -28.25 7.01
CA VAL A 11 -16.84 -26.94 7.65
C VAL A 11 -16.48 -26.95 9.15
N GLY A 12 -16.64 -28.09 9.83
CA GLY A 12 -16.37 -28.21 11.26
C GLY A 12 -14.87 -28.26 11.62
N ALA A 13 -14.06 -28.97 10.84
CA ALA A 13 -12.63 -29.07 11.10
C ALA A 13 -11.89 -27.75 10.83
N GLY A 14 -12.31 -27.01 9.79
CA GLY A 14 -11.77 -25.68 9.49
C GLY A 14 -12.03 -24.67 10.61
N ALA A 15 -13.24 -24.67 11.18
CA ALA A 15 -13.59 -23.77 12.28
C ALA A 15 -12.81 -24.09 13.57
N ILE A 16 -12.64 -25.38 13.92
CA ILE A 16 -11.89 -25.79 15.11
C ILE A 16 -10.40 -25.49 14.95
N ILE A 17 -9.82 -25.71 13.76
CA ILE A 17 -8.41 -25.35 13.49
C ILE A 17 -8.21 -23.84 13.57
N ILE A 18 -9.13 -23.02 13.04
CA ILE A 18 -9.06 -21.56 13.18
C ILE A 18 -9.12 -21.14 14.65
N VAL A 19 -10.03 -21.70 15.45
CA VAL A 19 -10.14 -21.37 16.88
C VAL A 19 -8.88 -21.78 17.65
N VAL A 20 -8.32 -22.97 17.39
CA VAL A 20 -7.08 -23.42 18.06
C VAL A 20 -5.87 -22.59 17.62
N VAL A 21 -5.75 -22.23 16.34
CA VAL A 21 -4.68 -21.34 15.84
C VAL A 21 -4.82 -19.93 16.43
N VAL A 22 -6.03 -19.37 16.47
CA VAL A 22 -6.29 -18.06 17.08
C VAL A 22 -6.01 -18.08 18.58
N THR A 23 -6.33 -19.16 19.29
CA THR A 23 -6.09 -19.28 20.74
C THR A 23 -4.62 -19.52 21.06
N LEU A 24 -3.89 -20.31 20.24
CA LEU A 24 -2.44 -20.49 20.36
C LEU A 24 -1.65 -19.24 19.97
N LEU A 25 -2.13 -18.45 18.99
CA LEU A 25 -1.57 -17.13 18.68
C LEU A 25 -1.88 -16.11 19.79
N ARG A 26 -3.04 -16.17 20.44
CA ARG A 26 -3.37 -15.33 21.61
C ARG A 26 -2.52 -15.68 22.84
N ASN A 27 -2.19 -16.95 23.04
CA ASN A 27 -1.40 -17.41 24.19
C ASN A 27 0.12 -17.32 23.97
N LYS A 28 0.60 -17.13 22.73
CA LYS A 28 2.00 -16.75 22.48
C LYS A 28 2.21 -15.26 22.77
N LYS A 29 2.34 -14.96 24.06
CA LYS A 29 3.00 -13.75 24.59
C LYS A 29 2.29 -12.45 24.20
N LYS A 30 1.41 -11.98 25.10
CA LYS A 30 1.47 -10.56 25.52
C LYS A 30 2.83 -10.32 26.20
N ARG A 31 3.94 -10.36 25.45
CA ARG A 31 5.06 -9.47 25.74
C ARG A 31 4.44 -8.09 25.58
N SER A 32 4.44 -7.27 26.62
CA SER A 32 4.12 -5.86 26.45
C SER A 32 5.02 -5.34 25.34
N LYS A 33 4.49 -5.22 24.11
CA LYS A 33 5.26 -4.60 23.03
C LYS A 33 5.60 -3.21 23.54
N ASN A 34 6.87 -2.84 23.46
CA ASN A 34 7.28 -1.48 23.77
C ASN A 34 6.34 -0.54 22.98
N PRO A 35 5.73 0.47 23.61
CA PRO A 35 4.78 1.37 22.93
C PRO A 35 5.39 2.04 21.69
N ILE A 36 6.71 2.26 21.67
CA ILE A 36 7.44 2.78 20.50
C ILE A 36 7.45 1.75 19.35
N ALA A 37 7.65 0.46 19.66
CA ALA A 37 7.57 -0.61 18.66
C ALA A 37 6.18 -0.72 18.03
N LEU A 38 5.12 -0.59 18.85
CA LEU A 38 3.75 -0.61 18.36
C LEU A 38 3.46 0.60 17.45
N ARG A 39 3.96 1.79 17.82
CA ARG A 39 3.88 2.98 16.96
C ARG A 39 4.58 2.78 15.62
N ALA A 40 5.76 2.15 15.61
CA ALA A 40 6.48 1.84 14.39
C ALA A 40 5.74 0.82 13.51
N GLU A 41 5.17 -0.24 14.08
CA GLU A 41 4.33 -1.18 13.35
C GLU A 41 3.10 -0.49 12.72
N ASN A 42 2.44 0.39 13.47
CA ASN A 42 1.32 1.17 12.94
C ASN A 42 1.75 2.12 11.81
N MET A 43 2.91 2.77 11.95
CA MET A 43 3.47 3.63 10.90
C MET A 43 3.77 2.84 9.62
N ILE A 44 4.36 1.65 9.74
CA ILE A 44 4.59 0.75 8.60
C ILE A 44 3.28 0.39 7.89
N VAL A 45 2.21 0.11 8.64
CA VAL A 45 0.87 -0.14 8.06
C VAL A 45 0.38 1.09 7.30
N MET A 46 0.51 2.29 7.87
CA MET A 46 0.11 3.53 7.21
C MET A 46 0.93 3.81 5.93
N LEU A 47 2.24 3.59 5.95
CA LEU A 47 3.11 3.71 4.77
C LEU A 47 2.67 2.74 3.67
N ASN A 48 2.38 1.48 4.01
CA ASN A 48 1.89 0.49 3.05
C ASN A 48 0.55 0.90 2.44
N GLN A 49 -0.41 1.35 3.26
CA GLN A 49 -1.71 1.83 2.77
C GLN A 49 -1.52 3.02 1.82
N ARG A 50 -0.58 3.91 2.12
CA ARG A 50 -0.28 5.06 1.26
C ARG A 50 0.32 4.63 -0.08
N ILE A 51 1.30 3.73 -0.07
CA ILE A 51 1.90 3.17 -1.28
C ILE A 51 0.81 2.53 -2.16
N LEU A 52 -0.09 1.73 -1.57
CA LEU A 52 -1.21 1.13 -2.30
C LEU A 52 -2.15 2.18 -2.90
N SER A 53 -2.45 3.24 -2.14
CA SER A 53 -3.28 4.36 -2.61
C SER A 53 -2.64 5.08 -3.80
N ILE A 54 -1.33 5.34 -3.76
CA ILE A 54 -0.60 5.99 -4.86
C ILE A 54 -0.53 5.07 -6.08
N ASN A 55 -0.25 3.77 -5.90
CA ASN A 55 -0.28 2.79 -7.00
C ASN A 55 -1.64 2.78 -7.71
N SER A 56 -2.74 2.79 -6.95
CA SER A 56 -4.08 2.85 -7.52
C SER A 56 -4.33 4.14 -8.33
N ARG A 57 -3.69 5.26 -7.97
CA ARG A 57 -3.76 6.51 -8.74
C ARG A 57 -2.95 6.41 -10.03
N ILE A 58 -1.75 5.84 -9.96
CA ILE A 58 -0.92 5.56 -11.14
C ILE A 58 -1.68 4.68 -12.14
N ASP A 59 -2.35 3.61 -11.69
CA ASP A 59 -3.15 2.74 -12.56
C ASP A 59 -4.28 3.49 -13.28
N VAL A 60 -4.87 4.49 -12.63
CA VAL A 60 -5.91 5.35 -13.24
C VAL A 60 -5.29 6.27 -14.28
N LEU A 61 -4.14 6.87 -13.98
CA LEU A 61 -3.42 7.74 -14.92
C LEU A 61 -2.88 6.96 -16.13
N ASP A 62 -2.41 5.73 -15.94
CA ASP A 62 -1.95 4.85 -17.02
C ASP A 62 -3.09 4.48 -17.98
N LYS A 63 -4.28 4.21 -17.43
CA LYS A 63 -5.51 4.04 -18.24
C LYS A 63 -5.89 5.31 -19.00
N GLN A 64 -5.68 6.48 -18.41
CA GLN A 64 -5.90 7.76 -19.10
C GLN A 64 -4.94 7.91 -20.29
N ILE A 65 -3.65 7.64 -20.10
CA ILE A 65 -2.67 7.62 -21.20
C ILE A 65 -3.10 6.65 -22.30
N THR A 66 -3.49 5.43 -21.93
CA THR A 66 -3.96 4.42 -22.89
C THR A 66 -5.17 4.90 -23.68
N THR A 67 -6.11 5.58 -23.02
CA THR A 67 -7.31 6.14 -23.67
C THR A 67 -6.95 7.28 -24.62
N LEU A 68 -6.06 8.18 -24.19
CA LEU A 68 -5.56 9.29 -25.01
C LEU A 68 -4.87 8.77 -26.28
N LEU A 69 -3.95 7.82 -26.15
CA LEU A 69 -3.23 7.24 -27.29
C LEU A 69 -4.16 6.46 -28.22
N ALA A 70 -5.16 5.75 -27.68
CA ALA A 70 -6.15 5.05 -28.50
C ALA A 70 -7.06 6.01 -29.28
N ALA A 71 -7.38 7.17 -28.72
CA ALA A 71 -8.13 8.21 -29.40
C ALA A 71 -7.30 8.86 -30.53
N GLU A 72 -6.00 9.07 -30.30
CA GLU A 72 -5.07 9.56 -31.32
C GLU A 72 -4.93 8.57 -32.48
N GLU A 73 -4.69 7.29 -32.20
CA GLU A 73 -4.50 6.24 -33.20
C GLU A 73 -5.76 6.02 -34.07
N LYS A 74 -6.94 6.13 -33.47
CA LYS A 74 -8.23 5.92 -34.15
C LYS A 74 -8.86 7.18 -34.72
N GLU A 75 -8.24 8.34 -34.47
CA GLU A 75 -8.82 9.67 -34.73
C GLU A 75 -10.24 9.82 -34.15
N ASP A 76 -10.51 9.16 -33.03
CA ASP A 76 -11.84 9.03 -32.44
C ASP A 76 -11.99 9.86 -31.16
N LEU A 77 -12.54 11.06 -31.33
CA LEU A 77 -12.85 12.00 -30.24
C LEU A 77 -13.87 11.46 -29.24
N SER A 78 -14.67 10.44 -29.58
CA SER A 78 -15.68 9.88 -28.66
C SER A 78 -15.07 9.15 -27.46
N LEU A 79 -13.79 8.78 -27.57
CA LEU A 79 -13.02 8.15 -26.49
C LEU A 79 -12.49 9.17 -25.47
N LEU A 80 -12.54 10.46 -25.81
CA LEU A 80 -11.99 11.54 -25.00
C LEU A 80 -13.05 12.18 -24.10
N LYS A 81 -12.58 12.76 -22.99
CA LYS A 81 -13.42 13.63 -22.16
C LYS A 81 -13.68 14.94 -22.90
N GLU A 82 -14.82 15.58 -22.60
CA GLU A 82 -15.16 16.89 -23.16
C GLU A 82 -14.03 17.91 -22.96
N GLY A 83 -13.70 18.64 -24.02
CA GLY A 83 -12.66 19.68 -24.00
C GLY A 83 -11.25 19.22 -24.34
N ILE A 84 -11.06 17.95 -24.71
CA ILE A 84 -9.77 17.43 -25.19
C ILE A 84 -9.81 17.30 -26.72
N ASP A 85 -8.91 18.01 -27.39
CA ASP A 85 -8.71 17.89 -28.84
C ASP A 85 -7.58 16.91 -29.16
N LEU A 86 -7.64 16.24 -30.32
CA LEU A 86 -6.59 15.30 -30.78
C LEU A 86 -5.20 15.94 -30.78
N ASN A 87 -5.08 17.19 -31.24
CA ASN A 87 -3.82 17.92 -31.28
C ASN A 87 -3.22 18.21 -29.88
N SER A 88 -4.04 18.14 -28.82
CA SER A 88 -3.62 18.34 -27.43
C SER A 88 -3.22 17.03 -26.74
N ILE A 89 -3.42 15.88 -27.37
CA ILE A 89 -3.11 14.57 -26.78
C ILE A 89 -1.63 14.46 -26.39
N PRO A 90 -0.65 14.84 -27.23
CA PRO A 90 0.76 14.68 -26.87
C PRO A 90 1.15 15.47 -25.61
N SER A 91 0.64 16.70 -25.46
CA SER A 91 0.92 17.51 -24.27
C SER A 91 0.20 16.96 -23.03
N GLN A 92 -1.01 16.43 -23.16
CA GLN A 92 -1.70 15.78 -22.04
C GLN A 92 -1.04 14.48 -21.60
N VAL A 93 -0.60 13.65 -22.54
CA VAL A 93 0.17 12.43 -22.21
C VAL A 93 1.44 12.80 -21.44
N GLU A 94 2.14 13.85 -21.85
CA GLU A 94 3.35 14.29 -21.15
C GLU A 94 3.07 14.82 -19.74
N LEU A 95 1.99 15.58 -19.55
CA LEU A 95 1.55 16.01 -18.22
C LEU A 95 1.25 14.82 -17.31
N VAL A 96 0.48 13.84 -17.82
CA VAL A 96 0.12 12.65 -17.04
C VAL A 96 1.35 11.79 -16.72
N LYS A 97 2.33 11.69 -17.65
CA LYS A 97 3.61 11.01 -17.39
C LYS A 97 4.41 11.70 -16.27
N ASN A 98 4.43 13.03 -16.26
CA ASN A 98 5.11 13.78 -15.20
C ASN A 98 4.46 13.54 -13.83
N ASP A 99 3.13 13.49 -13.76
CA ASP A 99 2.40 13.14 -12.54
C ASP A 99 2.72 11.71 -12.07
N ILE A 100 2.73 10.74 -12.99
CA ILE A 100 3.12 9.36 -12.69
C ILE A 100 4.55 9.30 -12.14
N ASN A 101 5.50 9.99 -12.79
CA ASN A 101 6.89 10.03 -12.34
C ASN A 101 7.03 10.64 -10.94
N SER A 102 6.29 11.70 -10.63
CA SER A 102 6.24 12.27 -9.27
C SER A 102 5.71 11.26 -8.27
N TYR A 103 4.65 10.53 -8.59
CA TYR A 103 4.10 9.49 -7.72
C TYR A 103 5.02 8.29 -7.53
N ILE A 104 5.79 7.91 -8.55
CA ILE A 104 6.82 6.86 -8.43
C ILE A 104 7.93 7.30 -7.48
N ALA A 105 8.38 8.55 -7.56
CA ALA A 105 9.34 9.11 -6.62
C ALA A 105 8.81 9.10 -5.19
N ASP A 106 7.56 9.51 -4.97
CA ASP A 106 6.89 9.42 -3.67
C ASP A 106 6.87 7.98 -3.12
N ILE A 107 6.52 7.00 -3.96
CA ILE A 107 6.51 5.58 -3.54
C ILE A 107 7.90 5.12 -3.12
N LYS A 108 8.94 5.56 -3.83
CA LYS A 108 10.33 5.20 -3.53
C LYS A 108 10.71 5.71 -2.13
N ASP A 109 10.47 6.99 -1.85
CA ASP A 109 10.75 7.59 -0.54
C ASP A 109 9.99 6.84 0.58
N LEU A 110 8.71 6.54 0.37
CA LEU A 110 7.89 5.82 1.37
C LEU A 110 8.38 4.39 1.61
N LYS A 111 8.91 3.72 0.58
CA LYS A 111 9.51 2.38 0.72
C LYS A 111 10.81 2.45 1.52
N GLU A 112 11.66 3.45 1.26
CA GLU A 112 12.90 3.64 2.01
C GLU A 112 12.60 3.83 3.52
N TYR A 113 11.64 4.69 3.88
CA TYR A 113 11.22 4.86 5.29
C TYR A 113 10.66 3.60 5.92
N LYS A 114 9.89 2.83 5.14
CA LYS A 114 9.36 1.55 5.59
C LYS A 114 10.50 0.56 5.88
N GLU A 115 11.45 0.43 4.97
CA GLU A 115 12.59 -0.48 5.10
C GLU A 115 13.47 -0.11 6.30
N GLU A 116 13.69 1.18 6.54
CA GLU A 116 14.41 1.67 7.73
C GLU A 116 13.69 1.28 9.04
N LEU A 117 12.37 1.48 9.11
CA LEU A 117 11.56 1.09 10.27
C LEU A 117 11.55 -0.44 10.47
N GLU A 118 11.40 -1.21 9.41
CA GLU A 118 11.43 -2.68 9.45
C GLU A 118 12.81 -3.20 9.88
N SER A 119 13.89 -2.60 9.37
CA SER A 119 15.27 -2.90 9.77
C SER A 119 15.45 -2.70 11.27
N PHE A 120 15.06 -1.53 11.81
CA PHE A 120 15.12 -1.25 13.25
C PHE A 120 14.32 -2.26 14.09
N LEU A 121 13.16 -2.68 13.60
CA LEU A 121 12.32 -3.66 14.30
C LEU A 121 12.89 -5.10 14.23
N ASN A 122 13.64 -5.43 13.19
CA ASN A 122 14.17 -6.78 12.94
C ASN A 122 15.57 -7.02 13.54
N VAL A 123 16.28 -5.98 13.99
CA VAL A 123 17.56 -6.14 14.70
C VAL A 123 17.36 -6.99 15.97
N LYS A 124 18.01 -8.16 15.99
CA LYS A 124 18.09 -9.04 17.16
C LYS A 124 19.17 -8.50 18.12
N GLY A 125 18.77 -7.64 19.05
CA GLY A 125 19.68 -7.04 20.02
C GLY A 125 18.96 -6.05 20.94
N GLU A 126 19.75 -5.30 21.70
CA GLU A 126 19.26 -4.18 22.48
C GLU A 126 18.77 -3.09 21.50
N LYS A 127 17.46 -2.85 21.49
CA LYS A 127 16.86 -1.87 20.60
C LYS A 127 17.06 -0.48 21.19
N ASP A 128 17.74 0.39 20.46
CA ASP A 128 17.83 1.81 20.77
C ASP A 128 16.48 2.48 20.47
N TRP A 129 15.60 2.45 21.47
CA TRP A 129 14.24 2.97 21.35
C TRP A 129 14.21 4.48 21.12
N LYS A 130 15.25 5.21 21.54
CA LYS A 130 15.36 6.65 21.33
C LYS A 130 15.56 6.97 19.85
N LYS A 131 16.46 6.24 19.18
CA LYS A 131 16.65 6.36 17.73
C LYS A 131 15.41 5.98 16.93
N LEU A 132 14.67 4.95 17.37
CA LEU A 132 13.41 4.59 16.73
C LEU A 132 12.35 5.70 16.90
N GLU A 133 12.31 6.37 18.06
CA GLU A 133 11.41 7.50 18.27
C GLU A 133 11.79 8.72 17.42
N GLU A 134 13.08 9.04 17.31
CA GLU A 134 13.60 10.08 16.39
C GLU A 134 13.23 9.77 14.93
N LEU A 135 13.38 8.52 14.48
CA LEU A 135 12.98 8.08 13.15
C LEU A 135 11.46 8.20 12.94
N LEU A 136 10.65 7.86 13.94
CA LEU A 136 9.19 7.97 13.85
C LEU A 136 8.72 9.43 13.74
N GLU A 137 9.32 10.34 14.48
CA GLU A 137 9.06 11.79 14.37
C GLU A 137 9.44 12.28 12.97
N PHE A 138 10.63 11.94 12.48
CA PHE A 138 11.09 12.31 11.14
C PHE A 138 10.14 11.80 10.03
N VAL A 139 9.77 10.52 10.08
CA VAL A 139 8.83 9.93 9.10
C VAL A 139 7.48 10.62 9.18
N LYS A 140 6.98 10.91 10.39
CA LYS A 140 5.70 11.60 10.60
C LYS A 140 5.71 13.03 10.04
N GLU A 141 6.78 13.80 10.26
CA GLU A 141 6.94 15.13 9.69
C GLU A 141 6.92 15.10 8.16
N LYS A 142 7.67 14.17 7.55
CA LYS A 142 7.67 13.97 6.09
C LYS A 142 6.31 13.56 5.56
N PHE A 143 5.57 12.77 6.34
CA PHE A 143 4.21 12.37 6.01
C PHE A 143 3.20 13.53 6.06
N GLN A 144 3.41 14.52 6.95
CA GLN A 144 2.55 15.70 7.09
C GLN A 144 2.89 16.82 6.10
N TYR A 145 4.18 17.13 5.90
CA TYR A 145 4.63 18.28 5.11
C TYR A 145 4.38 18.18 3.60
N ARG A 146 4.17 16.98 3.05
CA ARG A 146 3.84 16.84 1.61
C ARG A 146 2.36 17.05 1.29
N TYR A 147 1.50 17.29 2.28
CA TYR A 147 0.03 17.29 2.07
C TYR A 147 -0.75 18.40 2.82
N THR A 148 -0.07 19.47 3.26
CA THR A 148 -0.66 20.82 3.42
C THR A 148 -0.29 21.66 2.23
#